data_AF-A0A7X6VRZ8-F1
#
_entry.id   AF-A0A7X6VRZ8-F1
#
_cell.length_a   1.000
_cell.length_b   1.000
_cell.length_c   1.000
_cell.angle_alpha   90.00
_cell.angle_beta   90.00
_cell.angle_gamma   90.00
#
_symmetry.space_group_name_H-M   'P 1'
#
loop_
_entity.id
_entity.type
_entity.pdbx_description
1 polymer ?
#
loop_
_entity_poly.entity_id
_entity_poly.type
_entity_poly.pdbx_seq_one_letter_code
_entity_poly.pdbx_strand_id
1 'polypeptide(L)'
;MPRTKNTKVTKQRRKKIMKMAKGYFGSKRTLYRTANEQVMRSMRYQYRDRKQRKRQFRKLWITRINAACQLNDIKYSRFIHGLKIMNIEIDRKILSDIAIHDPNAFSKYCELAKEGLKKAETILPTPKQTSPSYVSLDNLDLVVEPKVKTKVVEKEVVVAPKIEKEVIVKTEPKQNEADLNSKTVAELRDFAKNLGLTGFSSLKKAELISLILNN
;
A
#
# COMPACT_ATOMS: atom_id res chain seq x y z
N MET A 1 23.05 -11.75 -67.89
CA MET A 1 22.16 -11.76 -66.71
C MET A 1 21.33 -10.47 -66.68
N PRO A 2 20.00 -10.51 -66.45
CA PRO A 2 19.14 -9.33 -66.59
C PRO A 2 19.30 -8.32 -65.43
N ARG A 3 19.11 -7.01 -65.73
CA ARG A 3 19.29 -5.90 -64.76
C ARG A 3 17.97 -5.37 -64.21
N THR A 4 17.63 -5.76 -62.98
CA THR A 4 16.42 -5.31 -62.26
C THR A 4 16.47 -3.82 -61.87
N LYS A 5 15.31 -3.12 -61.94
CA LYS A 5 15.16 -1.70 -61.57
C LYS A 5 14.29 -1.55 -60.30
N ASN A 6 14.77 -0.87 -59.26
CA ASN A 6 14.12 -0.80 -57.93
C ASN A 6 13.19 0.42 -57.69
N THR A 7 12.96 1.26 -58.71
CA THR A 7 12.34 2.60 -58.58
C THR A 7 10.91 2.60 -58.03
N LYS A 8 10.11 1.56 -58.29
CA LYS A 8 8.73 1.45 -57.75
C LYS A 8 8.75 1.30 -56.22
N VAL A 9 9.58 0.38 -55.71
CA VAL A 9 9.72 0.07 -54.27
C VAL A 9 10.28 1.26 -53.49
N THR A 10 11.28 1.95 -54.04
CA THR A 10 11.86 3.14 -53.36
C THR A 10 10.87 4.30 -53.29
N LYS A 11 10.08 4.55 -54.35
CA LYS A 11 8.97 5.52 -54.32
C LYS A 11 7.90 5.14 -53.27
N GLN A 12 7.55 3.85 -53.14
CA GLN A 12 6.58 3.38 -52.14
C GLN A 12 7.08 3.56 -50.70
N ARG A 13 8.34 3.19 -50.41
CA ARG A 13 8.96 3.42 -49.09
C ARG A 13 8.98 4.90 -48.71
N ARG A 14 9.32 5.79 -49.66
CA ARG A 14 9.25 7.25 -49.46
C ARG A 14 7.83 7.69 -49.13
N LYS A 15 6.81 7.30 -49.93
CA LYS A 15 5.40 7.64 -49.67
C LYS A 15 4.92 7.19 -48.27
N LYS A 16 5.31 6.01 -47.78
CA LYS A 16 4.95 5.51 -46.44
C LYS A 16 5.44 6.45 -45.32
N ILE A 17 6.72 6.84 -45.36
CA ILE A 17 7.33 7.75 -44.37
C ILE A 17 6.75 9.16 -44.48
N MET A 18 6.55 9.69 -45.70
CA MET A 18 5.93 11.01 -45.87
C MET A 18 4.47 11.05 -45.38
N LYS A 19 3.71 9.95 -45.45
CA LYS A 19 2.35 9.86 -44.85
C LYS A 19 2.40 9.95 -43.31
N MET A 20 3.44 9.41 -42.68
CA MET A 20 3.67 9.50 -41.22
C MET A 20 4.20 10.87 -40.77
N ALA A 21 4.91 11.59 -41.65
CA ALA A 21 5.49 12.90 -41.38
C ALA A 21 4.54 14.09 -41.65
N LYS A 22 3.27 13.83 -41.96
CA LYS A 22 2.24 14.87 -42.08
C LYS A 22 2.09 15.62 -40.74
N GLY A 23 1.95 16.94 -40.80
CA GLY A 23 1.85 17.81 -39.63
C GLY A 23 3.19 18.23 -39.01
N TYR A 24 4.33 17.70 -39.45
CA TYR A 24 5.64 18.16 -38.96
C TYR A 24 6.00 19.55 -39.52
N PHE A 25 6.75 20.34 -38.75
CA PHE A 25 7.15 21.70 -39.11
C PHE A 25 8.29 21.74 -40.15
N GLY A 26 8.25 22.74 -41.04
CA GLY A 26 9.32 23.04 -42.00
C GLY A 26 9.71 21.86 -42.91
N SER A 27 11.02 21.65 -43.09
CA SER A 27 11.56 20.58 -43.95
C SER A 27 11.21 19.16 -43.50
N LYS A 28 10.80 18.96 -42.24
CA LYS A 28 10.44 17.64 -41.68
C LYS A 28 9.17 17.04 -42.30
N ARG A 29 8.33 17.84 -42.98
CA ARG A 29 7.17 17.36 -43.77
C ARG A 29 7.40 17.30 -45.29
N THR A 30 8.56 17.75 -45.80
CA THR A 30 8.84 17.82 -47.26
C THR A 30 10.05 16.98 -47.69
N LEU A 31 11.17 17.05 -46.97
CA LEU A 31 12.41 16.36 -47.33
C LEU A 31 12.46 14.97 -46.72
N TYR A 32 12.54 13.93 -47.56
CA TYR A 32 12.49 12.52 -47.12
C TYR A 32 13.52 12.15 -46.05
N ARG A 33 14.76 12.67 -46.14
CA ARG A 33 15.83 12.39 -45.16
C ARG A 33 15.45 12.93 -43.78
N THR A 34 15.18 14.22 -43.70
CA THR A 34 14.75 14.92 -42.47
C THR A 34 13.43 14.39 -41.91
N ALA A 35 12.50 14.01 -42.78
CA ALA A 35 11.24 13.36 -42.41
C ALA A 35 11.46 11.98 -41.79
N ASN A 36 12.31 11.13 -42.40
CA ASN A 36 12.64 9.81 -41.86
C ASN A 36 13.33 9.91 -40.49
N GLU A 37 14.33 10.79 -40.37
CA GLU A 37 15.02 11.07 -39.11
C GLU A 37 14.04 11.55 -38.01
N GLN A 38 13.07 12.40 -38.36
CA GLN A 38 12.04 12.85 -37.43
C GLN A 38 11.06 11.72 -37.06
N VAL A 39 10.57 10.93 -38.02
CA VAL A 39 9.66 9.80 -37.76
C VAL A 39 10.31 8.78 -36.82
N MET A 40 11.59 8.44 -37.02
CA MET A 40 12.32 7.52 -36.13
C MET A 40 12.44 8.07 -34.69
N ARG A 41 12.69 9.38 -34.52
CA ARG A 41 12.69 10.04 -33.20
C ARG A 41 11.30 10.02 -32.57
N SER A 42 10.26 10.37 -33.33
CA SER A 42 8.86 10.36 -32.88
C SER A 42 8.40 8.97 -32.43
N MET A 43 8.77 7.90 -33.15
CA MET A 43 8.48 6.51 -32.76
C MET A 43 9.20 6.12 -31.46
N ARG A 44 10.46 6.53 -31.27
CA ARG A 44 11.20 6.32 -30.01
C ARG A 44 10.52 7.00 -28.82
N TYR A 45 10.10 8.25 -28.99
CA TYR A 45 9.33 8.97 -27.97
C TYR A 45 7.97 8.31 -27.71
N GLN A 46 7.19 7.95 -28.75
CA GLN A 46 5.92 7.24 -28.61
C GLN A 46 6.05 5.92 -27.81
N TYR A 47 7.15 5.18 -27.98
CA TYR A 47 7.43 3.97 -27.19
C TYR A 47 7.70 4.30 -25.71
N ARG A 48 8.59 5.25 -25.42
CA ARG A 48 8.87 5.74 -24.05
C ARG A 48 7.62 6.28 -23.37
N ASP A 49 6.87 7.12 -24.09
CA ASP A 49 5.80 7.95 -23.54
C ASP A 49 4.54 7.15 -23.25
N ARG A 50 4.32 6.01 -23.92
CA ARG A 50 3.31 5.02 -23.49
C ARG A 50 3.58 4.48 -22.07
N LYS A 51 4.86 4.33 -21.68
CA LYS A 51 5.23 3.95 -20.30
C LYS A 51 5.19 5.16 -19.36
N GLN A 52 5.61 6.34 -19.82
CA GLN A 52 5.62 7.58 -19.02
C GLN A 52 4.20 8.07 -18.68
N ARG A 53 3.24 7.96 -19.60
CA ARG A 53 1.83 8.38 -19.44
C ARG A 53 1.17 7.74 -18.21
N LYS A 54 1.45 6.46 -17.93
CA LYS A 54 0.97 5.77 -16.71
C LYS A 54 1.50 6.42 -15.43
N ARG A 55 2.75 6.90 -15.43
CA ARG A 55 3.36 7.62 -14.30
C ARG A 55 2.80 9.05 -14.17
N GLN A 56 2.57 9.73 -15.29
CA GLN A 56 1.99 11.09 -15.33
C GLN A 56 0.56 11.10 -14.77
N PHE A 57 -0.31 10.18 -15.20
CA PHE A 57 -1.66 10.06 -14.62
C PHE A 57 -1.61 9.70 -13.13
N ARG A 58 -0.73 8.77 -12.71
CA ARG A 58 -0.57 8.46 -11.29
C ARG A 58 -0.10 9.68 -10.47
N LYS A 59 0.79 10.53 -11.00
CA LYS A 59 1.18 11.80 -10.36
C LYS A 59 -0.02 12.74 -10.24
N LEU A 60 -0.81 12.90 -11.31
CA LEU A 60 -2.01 13.75 -11.32
C LEU A 60 -3.06 13.30 -10.29
N TRP A 61 -3.33 11.99 -10.21
CA TRP A 61 -4.23 11.43 -9.20
C TRP A 61 -3.73 11.66 -7.78
N ILE A 62 -2.43 11.47 -7.52
CA ILE A 62 -1.83 11.74 -6.21
C ILE A 62 -1.93 13.23 -5.84
N THR A 63 -1.69 14.16 -6.77
CA THR A 63 -1.85 15.60 -6.49
C THR A 63 -3.29 16.00 -6.21
N ARG A 64 -4.28 15.41 -6.90
CA ARG A 64 -5.70 15.65 -6.68
C ARG A 64 -6.16 15.09 -5.32
N ILE A 65 -5.83 13.84 -5.02
CA ILE A 65 -6.12 13.21 -3.72
C ILE A 65 -5.45 13.99 -2.59
N ASN A 66 -4.20 14.44 -2.75
CA ASN A 66 -3.51 15.21 -1.70
C ASN A 66 -4.21 16.55 -1.39
N ALA A 67 -4.72 17.26 -2.41
CA ALA A 67 -5.52 18.47 -2.18
C ALA A 67 -6.83 18.17 -1.44
N ALA A 68 -7.57 17.13 -1.84
CA ALA A 68 -8.80 16.72 -1.17
C ALA A 68 -8.55 16.23 0.27
N CYS A 69 -7.46 15.49 0.51
CA CYS A 69 -7.04 15.10 1.86
C CYS A 69 -6.66 16.30 2.74
N GLN A 70 -6.06 17.35 2.16
CA GLN A 70 -5.72 18.58 2.87
C GLN A 70 -6.97 19.36 3.31
N LEU A 71 -8.07 19.31 2.54
CA LEU A 71 -9.39 19.84 2.95
C LEU A 71 -10.08 19.01 4.06
N ASN A 72 -9.51 17.84 4.40
CA ASN A 72 -10.03 16.91 5.41
C ASN A 72 -9.02 16.69 6.56
N ASP A 73 -8.08 17.63 6.74
CA ASP A 73 -7.02 17.62 7.77
C ASP A 73 -6.20 16.32 7.86
N ILE A 74 -5.95 15.67 6.71
CA ILE A 74 -5.12 14.46 6.66
C ILE A 74 -4.04 14.55 5.57
N LYS A 75 -2.82 14.14 5.89
CA LYS A 75 -1.73 14.06 4.91
C LYS A 75 -1.91 12.80 4.06
N TYR A 76 -1.78 12.91 2.72
CA TYR A 76 -1.97 11.80 1.76
C TYR A 76 -1.26 10.48 2.18
N SER A 77 -0.06 10.57 2.76
CA SER A 77 0.68 9.40 3.25
C SER A 77 -0.08 8.66 4.38
N ARG A 78 -0.57 9.40 5.38
CA ARG A 78 -1.38 8.83 6.48
C ARG A 78 -2.74 8.33 5.97
N PHE A 79 -3.39 9.04 5.03
CA PHE A 79 -4.64 8.60 4.40
C PHE A 79 -4.50 7.23 3.71
N ILE A 80 -3.51 7.07 2.82
CA ILE A 80 -3.26 5.80 2.13
C ILE A 80 -2.84 4.68 3.11
N HIS A 81 -2.14 5.03 4.20
CA HIS A 81 -1.82 4.06 5.24
C HIS A 81 -3.07 3.57 5.98
N GLY A 82 -3.95 4.48 6.39
CA GLY A 82 -5.23 4.19 7.05
C GLY A 82 -6.14 3.30 6.21
N LEU A 83 -6.33 3.62 4.92
CA LEU A 83 -7.09 2.76 4.00
C LEU A 83 -6.49 1.35 3.89
N LYS A 84 -5.15 1.21 3.89
CA LYS A 84 -4.50 -0.12 3.89
C LYS A 84 -4.75 -0.89 5.19
N ILE A 85 -4.76 -0.24 6.34
CA ILE A 85 -5.04 -0.87 7.65
C ILE A 85 -6.49 -1.36 7.74
N MET A 86 -7.42 -0.67 7.05
CA MET A 86 -8.82 -1.08 6.92
C MET A 86 -9.08 -2.03 5.74
N ASN A 87 -8.03 -2.53 5.07
CA ASN A 87 -8.11 -3.42 3.88
C ASN A 87 -8.91 -2.83 2.69
N ILE A 88 -9.01 -1.51 2.57
CA ILE A 88 -9.75 -0.82 1.51
C ILE A 88 -8.88 -0.68 0.25
N GLU A 89 -8.95 -1.68 -0.64
CA GLU A 89 -8.15 -1.75 -1.88
C GLU A 89 -8.71 -0.92 -3.05
N ILE A 90 -8.89 0.39 -2.86
CA ILE A 90 -9.41 1.28 -3.93
C ILE A 90 -8.25 1.89 -4.74
N ASP A 91 -8.37 1.80 -6.08
CA ASP A 91 -7.35 2.33 -6.99
C ASP A 91 -7.36 3.87 -7.06
N ARG A 92 -6.18 4.47 -7.25
CA ARG A 92 -5.98 5.93 -7.17
C ARG A 92 -6.67 6.70 -8.29
N LYS A 93 -6.98 6.04 -9.41
CA LYS A 93 -7.88 6.63 -10.43
C LYS A 93 -9.24 6.95 -9.82
N ILE A 94 -9.83 5.99 -9.11
CA ILE A 94 -11.20 6.06 -8.56
C ILE A 94 -11.24 7.03 -7.38
N LEU A 95 -10.28 6.95 -6.44
CA LEU A 95 -10.17 7.92 -5.34
C LEU A 95 -10.02 9.36 -5.86
N SER A 96 -9.28 9.57 -6.95
CA SER A 96 -9.14 10.89 -7.60
C SER A 96 -10.37 11.34 -8.39
N ASP A 97 -11.33 10.46 -8.65
CA ASP A 97 -12.57 10.76 -9.36
C ASP A 97 -13.68 11.10 -8.35
N ILE A 98 -13.79 10.30 -7.27
CA ILE A 98 -14.66 10.56 -6.12
C ILE A 98 -14.30 11.92 -5.51
N ALA A 99 -13.01 12.19 -5.28
CA ALA A 99 -12.51 13.48 -4.78
C ALA A 99 -12.86 14.73 -5.62
N ILE A 100 -13.39 14.55 -6.84
CA ILE A 100 -13.83 15.66 -7.72
C ILE A 100 -15.36 15.71 -7.83
N HIS A 101 -16.02 14.56 -7.96
CA HIS A 101 -17.46 14.50 -8.23
C HIS A 101 -18.32 14.36 -6.95
N ASP A 102 -17.79 13.77 -5.88
CA ASP A 102 -18.46 13.63 -4.59
C ASP A 102 -17.47 13.83 -3.41
N PRO A 103 -17.26 15.09 -3.00
CA PRO A 103 -16.46 15.42 -1.81
C PRO A 103 -17.01 14.80 -0.51
N ASN A 104 -18.32 14.54 -0.42
CA ASN A 104 -18.95 14.00 0.78
C ASN A 104 -18.62 12.51 0.96
N ALA A 105 -18.67 11.73 -0.12
CA ALA A 105 -18.16 10.36 -0.12
C ALA A 105 -16.64 10.32 0.13
N PHE A 106 -15.88 11.29 -0.40
CA PHE A 106 -14.43 11.37 -0.13
C PHE A 106 -14.12 11.65 1.36
N SER A 107 -14.93 12.47 2.03
CA SER A 107 -14.80 12.72 3.48
C SER A 107 -14.96 11.42 4.28
N LYS A 108 -15.96 10.59 3.97
CA LYS A 108 -16.18 9.28 4.62
C LYS A 108 -14.98 8.34 4.47
N TYR A 109 -14.30 8.35 3.31
CA TYR A 109 -13.03 7.62 3.17
C TYR A 109 -11.90 8.20 4.03
N CYS A 110 -11.86 9.52 4.26
CA CYS A 110 -10.91 10.14 5.19
C CYS A 110 -11.22 9.79 6.65
N GLU A 111 -12.49 9.68 7.05
CA GLU A 111 -12.93 9.22 8.37
C GLU A 111 -12.49 7.78 8.63
N LEU A 112 -12.83 6.85 7.73
CA LEU A 112 -12.37 5.45 7.78
C LEU A 112 -10.84 5.33 7.81
N ALA A 113 -10.12 6.20 7.11
CA ALA A 113 -8.66 6.26 7.18
C ALA A 113 -8.14 6.78 8.54
N LYS A 114 -8.82 7.75 9.16
CA LYS A 114 -8.51 8.23 10.52
C LYS A 114 -8.76 7.13 11.57
N GLU A 115 -9.82 6.33 11.42
CA GLU A 115 -10.08 5.15 12.27
C GLU A 115 -9.03 4.06 12.12
N GLY A 116 -8.67 3.72 10.87
CA GLY A 116 -7.59 2.76 10.60
C GLY A 116 -6.26 3.17 11.23
N LEU A 117 -5.93 4.47 11.23
CA LEU A 117 -4.74 4.99 11.90
C LEU A 117 -4.80 4.81 13.43
N LYS A 118 -5.93 5.13 14.07
CA LYS A 118 -6.12 4.88 15.52
C LYS A 118 -5.93 3.40 15.85
N LYS A 119 -6.47 2.50 15.02
CA LYS A 119 -6.31 1.05 15.16
C LYS A 119 -4.84 0.61 15.08
N ALA A 120 -4.05 1.17 14.17
CA ALA A 120 -2.62 0.89 14.10
C ALA A 120 -1.83 1.47 15.30
N GLU A 121 -2.21 2.66 15.78
CA GLU A 121 -1.63 3.28 16.97
C GLU A 121 -1.90 2.42 18.24
N THR A 122 -3.04 1.72 18.32
CA THR A 122 -3.32 0.75 19.41
C THR A 122 -2.61 -0.61 19.28
N ILE A 123 -1.93 -0.90 18.16
CA ILE A 123 -1.32 -2.22 17.89
C ILE A 123 0.21 -2.21 18.03
N LEU A 124 0.85 -1.03 18.12
CA LEU A 124 2.29 -0.92 18.29
C LEU A 124 2.70 -1.01 19.78
N PRO A 125 3.75 -1.78 20.13
CA PRO A 125 4.40 -1.65 21.42
C PRO A 125 5.06 -0.26 21.53
N THR A 126 5.30 0.20 22.76
CA THR A 126 5.81 1.54 23.03
C THR A 126 7.13 1.84 22.32
N PRO A 127 7.36 3.09 21.86
CA PRO A 127 8.58 3.44 21.15
C PRO A 127 9.79 3.32 22.08
N LYS A 128 10.74 2.43 21.73
CA LYS A 128 12.09 2.48 22.32
C LYS A 128 12.70 3.85 22.02
N GLN A 129 13.00 4.60 23.07
CA GLN A 129 13.65 5.90 22.97
C GLN A 129 15.09 5.70 22.46
N THR A 130 15.33 5.98 21.18
CA THR A 130 16.69 6.04 20.61
C THR A 130 17.07 7.51 20.38
N SER A 131 17.51 8.16 21.45
CA SER A 131 18.17 9.47 21.36
C SER A 131 19.39 9.36 20.43
N PRO A 132 19.53 10.19 19.39
CA PRO A 132 20.72 10.18 18.54
C PRO A 132 21.94 10.66 19.33
N SER A 133 22.78 9.73 19.77
CA SER A 133 24.04 10.03 20.47
C SER A 133 25.10 10.52 19.48
N TYR A 134 25.00 11.79 19.06
CA TYR A 134 26.07 12.44 18.32
C TYR A 134 27.20 12.83 19.28
N VAL A 135 28.19 11.95 19.42
CA VAL A 135 29.46 12.28 20.07
C VAL A 135 30.32 13.05 19.06
N SER A 136 31.00 14.10 19.53
CA SER A 136 31.83 14.98 18.71
C SER A 136 33.03 14.25 18.07
N LEU A 137 33.36 14.67 16.85
CA LEU A 137 34.51 14.18 16.08
C LEU A 137 35.80 14.88 16.53
N ASP A 138 36.26 14.61 17.75
CA ASP A 138 37.53 15.13 18.28
C ASP A 138 38.31 14.03 19.00
N ASN A 139 39.29 13.46 18.28
CA ASN A 139 40.61 13.00 18.74
C ASN A 139 41.30 12.22 17.61
N LEU A 140 42.41 12.76 17.10
CA LEU A 140 43.38 12.05 16.25
C LEU A 140 44.20 11.10 17.16
N ASP A 141 44.76 9.96 16.73
CA ASP A 141 46.01 9.91 15.95
C ASP A 141 46.44 8.48 15.50
N LEU A 142 47.14 8.45 14.35
CA LEU A 142 48.32 7.64 13.96
C LEU A 142 48.38 6.08 13.98
N VAL A 143 48.34 5.51 12.75
CA VAL A 143 49.27 4.51 12.12
C VAL A 143 49.47 3.08 12.70
N VAL A 144 49.24 2.05 11.85
CA VAL A 144 50.20 0.97 11.42
C VAL A 144 49.52 0.00 10.40
N GLU A 145 50.32 -0.69 9.56
CA GLU A 145 49.98 -1.27 8.24
C GLU A 145 49.44 -2.74 8.15
N PRO A 146 49.04 -3.26 6.95
CA PRO A 146 48.11 -4.39 6.80
C PRO A 146 48.62 -5.69 6.11
N LYS A 147 47.88 -6.81 6.31
CA LYS A 147 47.63 -8.03 5.46
C LYS A 147 46.60 -8.91 6.22
N VAL A 148 45.90 -9.95 5.73
CA VAL A 148 46.12 -10.99 4.69
C VAL A 148 44.78 -11.29 3.94
N LYS A 149 44.81 -12.03 2.81
CA LYS A 149 43.63 -12.54 2.07
C LYS A 149 43.42 -14.05 2.29
N THR A 150 42.17 -14.51 2.39
CA THR A 150 41.77 -15.92 2.14
C THR A 150 40.42 -16.02 1.41
N LYS A 151 40.10 -17.20 0.86
CA LYS A 151 38.92 -17.52 0.02
C LYS A 151 38.61 -19.02 0.12
N VAL A 152 37.30 -19.38 0.16
CA VAL A 152 36.71 -20.60 -0.47
C VAL A 152 37.10 -21.97 0.16
N VAL A 153 36.22 -22.99 0.24
CA VAL A 153 34.83 -23.10 -0.24
C VAL A 153 33.82 -22.61 0.82
N GLU A 154 32.97 -23.34 1.55
CA GLU A 154 32.50 -24.75 1.59
C GLU A 154 30.95 -24.79 1.55
N LYS A 155 30.30 -25.93 1.84
CA LYS A 155 28.84 -26.11 1.68
C LYS A 155 28.27 -27.13 2.68
N GLU A 156 27.03 -26.89 3.11
CA GLU A 156 26.02 -27.95 3.21
C GLU A 156 24.68 -27.46 2.64
N VAL A 157 23.85 -28.41 2.21
CA VAL A 157 22.52 -28.17 1.60
C VAL A 157 21.56 -29.24 2.10
N VAL A 158 20.47 -28.83 2.76
CA VAL A 158 19.36 -29.72 3.13
C VAL A 158 18.03 -29.07 2.73
N VAL A 159 17.07 -29.89 2.31
CA VAL A 159 15.77 -29.49 1.75
C VAL A 159 14.66 -29.68 2.80
N ALA A 160 13.60 -28.87 2.71
CA ALA A 160 12.47 -28.89 3.65
C ALA A 160 11.59 -30.16 3.56
N PRO A 161 10.87 -30.46 4.65
CA PRO A 161 9.45 -30.80 4.54
C PRO A 161 8.53 -29.98 5.46
N LYS A 162 7.21 -30.08 5.21
CA LYS A 162 6.12 -29.66 6.12
C LYS A 162 5.77 -30.82 7.08
N ILE A 163 5.27 -30.52 8.29
CA ILE A 163 4.48 -31.35 9.25
C ILE A 163 4.57 -30.63 10.62
N GLU A 164 3.54 -30.33 11.43
CA GLU A 164 2.07 -30.51 11.34
C GLU A 164 1.28 -29.24 11.76
N LYS A 165 0.01 -29.39 12.17
CA LYS A 165 -0.85 -28.35 12.76
C LYS A 165 -0.89 -28.57 14.28
N GLU A 166 -0.74 -27.52 15.07
CA GLU A 166 -1.38 -27.48 16.40
C GLU A 166 -2.59 -26.55 16.35
N VAL A 167 -3.70 -27.02 16.93
CA VAL A 167 -4.96 -26.30 17.00
C VAL A 167 -5.13 -25.78 18.42
N ILE A 168 -4.84 -24.50 18.64
CA ILE A 168 -5.21 -23.81 19.88
C ILE A 168 -6.47 -23.00 19.61
N VAL A 169 -7.54 -23.37 20.32
CA VAL A 169 -8.88 -22.80 20.16
C VAL A 169 -9.02 -21.52 20.99
N LYS A 170 -9.61 -20.50 20.35
CA LYS A 170 -10.29 -19.31 20.91
C LYS A 170 -10.28 -19.10 22.44
N THR A 171 -9.95 -17.88 22.85
CA THR A 171 -10.81 -17.10 23.76
C THR A 171 -10.89 -15.64 23.31
N GLU A 172 -12.10 -15.08 23.28
CA GLU A 172 -12.36 -13.66 23.00
C GLU A 172 -12.92 -13.00 24.27
N PRO A 173 -12.41 -11.83 24.72
CA PRO A 173 -12.94 -11.13 25.88
C PRO A 173 -13.81 -9.92 25.50
N LYS A 174 -14.86 -10.11 24.69
CA LYS A 174 -15.94 -9.10 24.46
C LYS A 174 -17.36 -9.65 24.21
N GLN A 175 -17.58 -10.97 24.14
CA GLN A 175 -18.92 -11.54 23.88
C GLN A 175 -19.74 -11.75 25.16
N ASN A 176 -19.07 -12.07 26.27
CA ASN A 176 -19.67 -12.60 27.52
C ASN A 176 -20.79 -11.73 28.14
N GLU A 177 -20.73 -10.40 28.01
CA GLU A 177 -21.74 -9.50 28.60
C GLU A 177 -23.11 -9.60 27.91
N ALA A 178 -23.14 -9.88 26.61
CA ALA A 178 -24.38 -10.07 25.85
C ALA A 178 -25.06 -11.39 26.24
N ASP A 179 -24.27 -12.46 26.38
CA ASP A 179 -24.74 -13.82 26.70
C ASP A 179 -25.23 -13.97 28.15
N LEU A 180 -24.89 -13.06 29.05
CA LEU A 180 -25.43 -12.99 30.41
C LEU A 180 -26.77 -12.21 30.46
N ASN A 181 -26.96 -11.23 29.58
CA ASN A 181 -28.18 -10.44 29.51
C ASN A 181 -29.38 -11.21 28.91
N SER A 182 -29.14 -12.20 28.03
CA SER A 182 -30.19 -13.03 27.44
C SER A 182 -30.79 -14.06 28.41
N LYS A 183 -29.97 -14.63 29.30
CA LYS A 183 -30.33 -15.72 30.24
C LYS A 183 -31.44 -15.39 31.24
N THR A 184 -32.16 -16.40 31.72
CA THR A 184 -33.17 -16.21 32.78
C THR A 184 -32.53 -16.03 34.16
N VAL A 185 -33.33 -15.55 35.12
CA VAL A 185 -32.87 -15.35 36.51
C VAL A 185 -32.53 -16.69 37.20
N ALA A 186 -33.18 -17.79 36.80
CA ALA A 186 -32.86 -19.12 37.29
C ALA A 186 -31.47 -19.57 36.80
N GLU A 187 -31.23 -19.53 35.48
CA GLU A 187 -29.93 -19.86 34.87
C GLU A 187 -28.77 -19.06 35.47
N LEU A 188 -28.98 -17.77 35.74
CA LEU A 188 -27.96 -16.91 36.37
C LEU A 188 -27.67 -17.30 37.83
N ARG A 189 -28.68 -17.77 38.58
CA ARG A 189 -28.50 -18.27 39.96
C ARG A 189 -27.82 -19.64 39.97
N ASP A 190 -28.16 -20.53 39.05
CA ASP A 190 -27.48 -21.82 38.90
C ASP A 190 -26.03 -21.64 38.45
N PHE A 191 -25.75 -20.66 37.58
CA PHE A 191 -24.39 -20.31 37.18
C PHE A 191 -23.57 -19.75 38.37
N ALA A 192 -24.15 -18.82 39.14
CA ALA A 192 -23.50 -18.31 40.36
C ALA A 192 -23.25 -19.40 41.42
N LYS A 193 -24.19 -20.36 41.55
CA LYS A 193 -24.05 -21.53 42.43
C LYS A 193 -22.92 -22.46 41.98
N ASN A 194 -22.80 -22.72 40.68
CA ASN A 194 -21.73 -23.55 40.11
C ASN A 194 -20.35 -22.87 40.21
N LEU A 195 -20.29 -21.54 40.23
CA LEU A 195 -19.09 -20.76 40.54
C LEU A 195 -18.77 -20.66 42.05
N GLY A 196 -19.60 -21.25 42.93
CA GLY A 196 -19.38 -21.22 44.37
C GLY A 196 -19.62 -19.86 45.04
N LEU A 197 -20.24 -18.91 44.34
CA LEU A 197 -20.51 -17.57 44.89
C LEU A 197 -21.55 -17.65 46.02
N THR A 198 -21.50 -16.72 46.97
CA THR A 198 -22.45 -16.64 48.09
C THR A 198 -23.30 -15.35 47.99
N GLY A 199 -24.41 -15.29 48.73
CA GLY A 199 -25.30 -14.11 48.76
C GLY A 199 -26.25 -13.94 47.56
N PHE A 200 -26.10 -14.71 46.48
CA PHE A 200 -26.86 -14.51 45.23
C PHE A 200 -28.39 -14.75 45.32
N SER A 201 -28.89 -15.42 46.36
CA SER A 201 -30.29 -15.89 46.45
C SER A 201 -31.34 -14.77 46.46
N SER A 202 -31.01 -13.62 47.04
CA SER A 202 -31.91 -12.45 47.13
C SER A 202 -31.73 -11.43 45.99
N LEU A 203 -30.69 -11.56 45.18
CA LEU A 203 -30.33 -10.56 44.17
C LEU A 203 -31.27 -10.57 42.94
N LYS A 204 -31.44 -9.37 42.35
CA LYS A 204 -32.15 -9.13 41.09
C LYS A 204 -31.25 -9.46 39.88
N LYS A 205 -31.83 -9.56 38.68
CA LYS A 205 -31.10 -9.94 37.46
C LYS A 205 -29.83 -9.11 37.19
N ALA A 206 -29.92 -7.78 37.29
CA ALA A 206 -28.76 -6.90 37.05
C ALA A 206 -27.66 -7.08 38.10
N GLU A 207 -28.04 -7.23 39.38
CA GLU A 207 -27.13 -7.47 40.50
C GLU A 207 -26.42 -8.83 40.34
N LEU A 208 -27.13 -9.88 39.92
CA LEU A 208 -26.57 -11.20 39.58
C LEU A 208 -25.56 -11.12 38.43
N ILE A 209 -25.89 -10.42 37.34
CA ILE A 209 -24.97 -10.24 36.20
C ILE A 209 -23.71 -9.50 36.64
N SER A 210 -23.84 -8.46 37.47
CA SER A 210 -22.68 -7.73 38.01
C SER A 210 -21.84 -8.58 38.98
N LEU A 211 -22.46 -9.46 39.78
CA LEU A 211 -21.74 -10.38 40.67
C LEU A 211 -20.92 -11.40 39.86
N ILE A 212 -21.47 -11.89 38.74
CA ILE A 212 -20.84 -12.86 37.84
C ILE A 212 -19.73 -12.22 36.97
N LEU A 213 -19.81 -10.93 36.67
CA LEU A 213 -18.78 -10.20 35.91
C LEU A 213 -17.63 -9.66 36.79
N ASN A 214 -17.81 -9.58 38.11
CA ASN A 214 -16.83 -9.05 39.07
C ASN A 214 -16.09 -10.15 39.87
N ASN A 215 -16.20 -11.43 39.48
CA ASN A 215 -15.42 -12.56 40.01
C ASN A 215 -14.66 -13.26 38.87
#